data_AF-A0A2S7TJI0-F1
#
_entry.id   AF-A0A2S7TJI0-F1
#
_cell.length_a   1.000
_cell.length_b   1.000
_cell.length_c   1.000
_cell.angle_alpha   90.00
_cell.angle_beta   90.00
_cell.angle_gamma   90.00
#
_symmetry.space_group_name_H-M   'P 1'
#
loop_
_entity.id
_entity.type
_entity.pdbx_description
1 polymer ?
#
loop_
_entity_poly.entity_id
_entity_poly.type
_entity_poly.pdbx_seq_one_letter_code
_entity_poly.pdbx_strand_id
1 'polypeptide(L)'
;MFEISELKAKKLTDLQVIAKNIGLKKISQIKKLDLVYKILDAQAEATNKEEKPVEKKVTKERPKRRRIGENTPNSATSKESSNKKVAPTPSNKEKFPVQDTADKSSELAKNNSKEVSGKPKEATEKNSPAKTANTIPGKEQSKGKAQRIDDSKKTSSDDKKQHNHKQQRNNQNNNHNKNKHNQNKNKANHKAGNKYRDPDFEFDGIIESEGVLEMMPDGYGFLRSSDYNYLSSPDDIYVSQSQIKLFGLKTGDTVRGNVRPPKEGEKYFPLIRVSKINGLNPNIVRDRVSFEHLTPLFADEKFNLAQQGSSLSTRIIDLFSPIGKGQRGMIVAQPKTGKTMLLKDVARAIAANHPEVYQIVLLIDERPEEVTDMQRSVRGEVVASTFDEPADKHVRVANIVLEKAKRLVECGHDVVILLDSITRLARAYNTVAPASGKILSGGIDANALHKPKRFFGAARNIENGGSLTIIATALTETGSKMDEVIFEEFKGTGNMELQLDRNISNRRIYPAIDLIKSSTRRDDLLLDEKSVQRMWVLRKYLADMNPIEAMEFIQQRIKTSINNEEFLISMNG
;
A
#
# COMPACT_ATOMS: atom_id res chain seq x y z
N MET A 1 -15.06 -12.32 -37.81
CA MET A 1 -13.83 -11.56 -37.49
C MET A 1 -12.63 -12.48 -37.73
N PHE A 2 -11.45 -11.95 -38.02
CA PHE A 2 -10.21 -12.73 -38.01
C PHE A 2 -9.52 -12.55 -36.67
N GLU A 3 -8.86 -13.59 -36.16
CA GLU A 3 -8.01 -13.44 -34.98
C GLU A 3 -6.59 -12.98 -35.35
N ILE A 4 -5.92 -12.31 -34.39
CA ILE A 4 -4.53 -11.86 -34.56
C ILE A 4 -3.54 -13.03 -34.72
N SER A 5 -3.87 -14.19 -34.14
CA SER A 5 -3.18 -15.48 -34.29
C SER A 5 -3.18 -15.94 -35.76
N GLU A 6 -4.36 -16.05 -36.36
CA GLU A 6 -4.59 -16.45 -37.75
C GLU A 6 -3.90 -15.50 -38.75
N LEU A 7 -4.06 -14.19 -38.55
CA LEU A 7 -3.47 -13.19 -39.45
C LEU A 7 -1.94 -13.20 -39.40
N LYS A 8 -1.33 -13.46 -38.24
CA LYS A 8 0.14 -13.60 -38.14
C LYS A 8 0.67 -14.84 -38.87
N ALA A 9 -0.13 -15.91 -38.97
CA ALA A 9 0.25 -17.15 -39.67
C ALA A 9 0.22 -17.03 -41.21
N LYS A 10 -0.72 -16.26 -41.79
CA LYS A 10 -0.88 -16.14 -43.26
C LYS A 10 0.32 -15.48 -43.96
N LYS A 11 0.51 -15.70 -45.26
CA LYS A 11 1.59 -15.04 -46.03
C LYS A 11 1.24 -13.57 -46.29
N LEU A 12 2.25 -12.75 -46.60
CA LEU A 12 2.05 -11.33 -46.90
C LEU A 12 1.05 -11.13 -48.05
N THR A 13 1.18 -11.93 -49.12
CA THR A 13 0.25 -11.97 -50.26
C THR A 13 -1.21 -12.10 -49.83
N ASP A 14 -1.48 -13.04 -48.92
CA ASP A 14 -2.84 -13.39 -48.50
C ASP A 14 -3.43 -12.27 -47.63
N LEU A 15 -2.59 -11.66 -46.79
CA LEU A 15 -2.95 -10.47 -46.02
C LEU A 15 -3.25 -9.26 -46.92
N GLN A 16 -2.53 -9.10 -48.04
CA GLN A 16 -2.81 -8.03 -49.00
C GLN A 16 -4.15 -8.24 -49.72
N VAL A 17 -4.52 -9.49 -50.03
CA VAL A 17 -5.84 -9.83 -50.57
C VAL A 17 -6.94 -9.57 -49.54
N ILE A 18 -6.77 -10.01 -48.29
CA ILE A 18 -7.73 -9.76 -47.20
C ILE A 18 -7.93 -8.25 -46.97
N ALA A 19 -6.84 -7.48 -46.89
CA ALA A 19 -6.91 -6.03 -46.74
C ALA A 19 -7.63 -5.33 -47.91
N LYS A 20 -7.42 -5.80 -49.14
CA LYS A 20 -8.09 -5.26 -50.34
C LYS A 20 -9.59 -5.57 -50.32
N ASN A 21 -9.99 -6.76 -49.89
CA ASN A 21 -11.41 -7.15 -49.74
C ASN A 21 -12.13 -6.34 -48.65
N ILE A 22 -11.41 -5.92 -47.60
CA ILE A 22 -11.92 -5.02 -46.54
C ILE A 22 -11.88 -3.54 -46.98
N GLY A 23 -11.40 -3.24 -48.19
CA GLY A 23 -11.44 -1.89 -48.79
C GLY A 23 -10.25 -0.99 -48.42
N LEU A 24 -9.21 -1.51 -47.77
CA LEU A 24 -8.00 -0.74 -47.44
C LEU A 24 -7.24 -0.32 -48.71
N LYS A 25 -6.71 0.90 -48.72
CA LYS A 25 -5.93 1.47 -49.84
C LYS A 25 -4.45 1.64 -49.44
N LYS A 26 -3.55 1.67 -50.43
CA LYS A 26 -2.08 1.79 -50.26
C LYS A 26 -1.42 0.64 -49.46
N ILE A 27 -1.80 -0.60 -49.78
CA ILE A 27 -1.36 -1.82 -49.06
C ILE A 27 0.06 -2.31 -49.45
N SER A 28 0.52 -2.04 -50.68
CA SER A 28 1.67 -2.72 -51.30
C SER A 28 3.04 -2.48 -50.64
N GLN A 29 3.21 -1.42 -49.86
CA GLN A 29 4.47 -1.06 -49.17
C GLN A 29 4.43 -1.25 -47.64
N ILE A 30 3.35 -1.85 -47.11
CA ILE A 30 3.17 -2.01 -45.66
C ILE A 30 3.84 -3.30 -45.15
N LYS A 31 4.57 -3.22 -44.03
CA LYS A 31 5.20 -4.39 -43.39
C LYS A 31 4.14 -5.36 -42.87
N LYS A 32 4.45 -6.66 -42.83
CA LYS A 32 3.50 -7.74 -42.49
C LYS A 32 2.70 -7.45 -41.21
N LEU A 33 3.37 -7.08 -40.12
CA LEU A 33 2.72 -6.83 -38.82
C LEU A 33 1.79 -5.61 -38.85
N ASP A 34 2.23 -4.50 -39.44
CA ASP A 34 1.42 -3.28 -39.58
C ASP A 34 0.16 -3.53 -40.42
N LEU A 35 0.24 -4.42 -41.41
CA LEU A 35 -0.90 -4.84 -42.22
C LEU A 35 -1.89 -5.71 -41.43
N VAL A 36 -1.40 -6.58 -40.53
CA VAL A 36 -2.25 -7.37 -39.62
C VAL A 36 -3.07 -6.45 -38.70
N TYR A 37 -2.42 -5.45 -38.08
CA TYR A 37 -3.13 -4.51 -37.19
C TYR A 37 -4.18 -3.70 -37.95
N LYS A 38 -3.85 -3.16 -39.13
CA LYS A 38 -4.83 -2.43 -39.96
C LYS A 38 -6.04 -3.26 -40.41
N ILE A 39 -5.88 -4.57 -40.60
CA ILE A 39 -7.00 -5.47 -40.90
C ILE A 39 -7.92 -5.62 -39.67
N LEU A 40 -7.34 -5.75 -38.47
CA LEU A 40 -8.10 -5.85 -37.21
C LEU A 40 -8.84 -4.55 -36.88
N ASP A 41 -8.17 -3.40 -37.02
CA ASP A 41 -8.78 -2.08 -36.80
C ASP A 41 -9.98 -1.87 -37.74
N ALA A 42 -9.82 -2.19 -39.03
CA ALA A 42 -10.91 -2.08 -40.01
C ALA A 42 -12.08 -3.05 -39.73
N GLN A 43 -11.82 -4.22 -39.14
CA GLN A 43 -12.88 -5.12 -38.68
C GLN A 43 -13.61 -4.58 -37.44
N ALA A 44 -12.89 -3.97 -36.49
CA ALA A 44 -13.48 -3.33 -35.32
C ALA A 44 -14.30 -2.07 -35.69
N GLU A 45 -13.86 -1.29 -36.66
CA GLU A 45 -14.63 -0.15 -37.20
C GLU A 45 -15.90 -0.59 -37.94
N ALA A 46 -15.89 -1.76 -38.58
CA ALA A 46 -17.07 -2.31 -39.24
C ALA A 46 -18.14 -2.73 -38.22
N THR A 47 -17.76 -3.47 -37.16
CA THR A 47 -18.70 -3.86 -36.10
C THR A 47 -19.29 -2.67 -35.33
N ASN A 48 -18.51 -1.60 -35.13
CA ASN A 48 -18.97 -0.39 -34.44
C ASN A 48 -19.96 0.49 -35.24
N LYS A 49 -20.27 0.15 -36.50
CA LYS A 49 -21.24 0.90 -37.33
C LYS A 49 -22.66 0.35 -37.30
N GLU A 50 -22.88 -0.87 -36.82
CA GLU A 50 -24.21 -1.49 -36.74
C GLU A 50 -24.91 -1.19 -35.39
N GLU A 51 -24.17 -0.70 -34.38
CA GLU A 51 -24.70 -0.40 -33.04
C GLU A 51 -24.51 1.06 -32.58
N LYS A 52 -25.31 2.02 -33.09
CA LYS A 52 -25.62 3.27 -32.34
C LYS A 52 -27.05 3.80 -32.58
N PRO A 53 -27.78 4.21 -31.52
CA PRO A 53 -29.04 4.95 -31.64
C PRO A 53 -28.80 6.40 -32.10
N VAL A 54 -29.85 7.03 -32.63
CA VAL A 54 -29.81 8.40 -33.17
C VAL A 54 -30.12 9.44 -32.08
N GLU A 55 -29.16 10.29 -31.75
CA GLU A 55 -29.40 11.56 -31.05
C GLU A 55 -28.99 12.78 -31.89
N LYS A 56 -29.79 13.86 -31.78
CA LYS A 56 -29.72 15.04 -32.65
C LYS A 56 -28.71 16.06 -32.16
N LYS A 57 -27.89 16.59 -33.06
CA LYS A 57 -26.98 17.73 -32.79
C LYS A 57 -27.75 19.04 -32.66
N VAL A 58 -27.45 19.83 -31.63
CA VAL A 58 -27.81 21.24 -31.51
C VAL A 58 -26.58 22.10 -31.83
N THR A 59 -26.64 22.92 -32.87
CA THR A 59 -25.61 23.92 -33.18
C THR A 59 -25.95 25.27 -32.55
N LYS A 60 -24.95 25.90 -31.90
CA LYS A 60 -25.06 27.24 -31.31
C LYS A 60 -24.71 28.32 -32.33
N GLU A 61 -25.58 29.30 -32.51
CA GLU A 61 -25.22 30.61 -33.09
C GLU A 61 -25.35 31.74 -32.06
N ARG A 62 -24.66 32.86 -32.31
CA ARG A 62 -24.58 34.01 -31.39
C ARG A 62 -25.78 34.96 -31.54
N PRO A 63 -26.26 35.59 -30.44
CA PRO A 63 -27.47 36.40 -30.48
C PRO A 63 -27.26 37.85 -30.95
N LYS A 64 -28.26 38.40 -31.66
CA LYS A 64 -28.52 39.85 -31.77
C LYS A 64 -29.90 40.17 -31.15
N ARG A 65 -30.02 41.32 -30.49
CA ARG A 65 -31.22 41.80 -29.76
C ARG A 65 -32.38 42.14 -30.72
N ARG A 66 -33.63 41.79 -30.36
CA ARG A 66 -34.64 42.72 -29.75
C ARG A 66 -36.08 42.15 -29.63
N ARG A 67 -36.70 42.50 -28.49
CA ARG A 67 -38.14 42.78 -28.24
C ARG A 67 -39.19 41.64 -28.25
N ILE A 68 -40.32 42.03 -27.66
CA ILE A 68 -41.45 41.27 -27.08
C ILE A 68 -42.67 41.40 -28.02
N GLY A 69 -43.55 40.39 -28.08
CA GLY A 69 -44.90 40.55 -28.66
C GLY A 69 -45.61 39.24 -29.07
N GLU A 70 -46.50 38.77 -28.19
CA GLU A 70 -47.82 38.15 -28.41
C GLU A 70 -48.23 37.29 -29.65
N ASN A 71 -49.16 36.36 -29.33
CA ASN A 71 -50.29 35.82 -30.09
C ASN A 71 -50.17 34.52 -30.94
N THR A 72 -51.26 33.75 -30.78
CA THR A 72 -51.69 32.46 -31.34
C THR A 72 -52.61 32.68 -32.58
N PRO A 73 -53.28 31.65 -33.16
CA PRO A 73 -52.83 30.35 -33.68
C PRO A 73 -53.36 30.11 -35.14
N ASN A 74 -53.52 28.84 -35.56
CA ASN A 74 -54.30 28.35 -36.72
C ASN A 74 -53.74 28.63 -38.14
N SER A 75 -54.11 27.91 -39.22
CA SER A 75 -54.58 26.52 -39.46
C SER A 75 -54.63 26.27 -41.00
N ALA A 76 -55.14 25.12 -41.50
CA ALA A 76 -55.17 24.62 -42.90
C ALA A 76 -54.00 23.66 -43.22
N THR A 77 -54.10 22.33 -43.43
CA THR A 77 -55.16 21.44 -43.98
C THR A 77 -55.62 21.82 -45.41
N SER A 78 -55.72 20.93 -46.42
CA SER A 78 -55.68 19.45 -46.44
C SER A 78 -55.68 18.85 -47.87
N LYS A 79 -55.60 17.50 -47.96
CA LYS A 79 -56.22 16.53 -48.93
C LYS A 79 -55.40 15.95 -50.10
N GLU A 80 -55.55 14.68 -50.52
CA GLU A 80 -56.16 13.44 -49.92
C GLU A 80 -55.76 12.16 -50.75
N SER A 81 -56.16 10.97 -50.27
CA SER A 81 -56.22 9.62 -50.93
C SER A 81 -54.98 8.69 -50.93
N SER A 82 -55.09 7.34 -50.89
CA SER A 82 -55.93 6.41 -50.08
C SER A 82 -55.55 4.92 -50.31
N ASN A 83 -55.32 4.10 -49.26
CA ASN A 83 -55.79 2.69 -49.15
C ASN A 83 -55.37 1.96 -47.84
N LYS A 84 -56.31 1.15 -47.28
CA LYS A 84 -56.24 -0.14 -46.50
C LYS A 84 -54.97 -0.49 -45.67
N LYS A 85 -55.01 -1.08 -44.46
CA LYS A 85 -55.92 -2.13 -43.90
C LYS A 85 -55.72 -2.36 -42.35
N VAL A 86 -56.81 -2.53 -41.59
CA VAL A 86 -57.07 -3.40 -40.39
C VAL A 86 -56.13 -3.44 -39.13
N ALA A 87 -56.62 -2.79 -38.05
CA ALA A 87 -56.85 -3.21 -36.64
C ALA A 87 -55.86 -4.04 -35.75
N PRO A 88 -55.79 -3.64 -34.46
CA PRO A 88 -55.81 -4.56 -33.31
C PRO A 88 -56.88 -4.21 -32.24
N THR A 89 -57.18 -5.16 -31.34
CA THR A 89 -57.98 -5.06 -30.09
C THR A 89 -57.62 -6.28 -29.19
N PRO A 90 -57.89 -6.33 -27.85
CA PRO A 90 -59.12 -5.87 -27.17
C PRO A 90 -58.94 -5.07 -25.85
N SER A 91 -60.08 -4.70 -25.27
CA SER A 91 -60.30 -3.93 -24.03
C SER A 91 -61.24 -4.68 -23.06
N ASN A 92 -61.70 -3.99 -21.98
CA ASN A 92 -62.79 -4.30 -21.01
C ASN A 92 -62.40 -4.89 -19.64
N LYS A 93 -63.08 -4.63 -18.50
CA LYS A 93 -64.30 -3.80 -18.17
C LYS A 93 -64.25 -3.40 -16.66
N GLU A 94 -64.72 -2.22 -16.23
CA GLU A 94 -66.01 -1.92 -15.51
C GLU A 94 -66.35 -2.79 -14.26
N LYS A 95 -66.93 -2.34 -13.13
CA LYS A 95 -67.85 -1.20 -12.83
C LYS A 95 -67.94 -0.83 -11.30
N PHE A 96 -68.65 0.27 -10.97
CA PHE A 96 -68.96 0.90 -9.64
C PHE A 96 -70.03 0.11 -8.77
N PRO A 97 -70.54 0.53 -7.55
CA PRO A 97 -70.54 1.87 -6.89
C PRO A 97 -70.50 2.04 -5.33
N VAL A 98 -70.06 3.24 -4.88
CA VAL A 98 -70.66 4.21 -3.90
C VAL A 98 -71.26 3.79 -2.54
N GLN A 99 -70.80 4.41 -1.44
CA GLN A 99 -71.68 5.19 -0.53
C GLN A 99 -70.94 6.32 0.24
N ASP A 100 -71.60 7.48 0.35
CA ASP A 100 -71.11 8.72 0.96
C ASP A 100 -71.26 8.79 2.49
N THR A 101 -70.46 9.64 3.14
CA THR A 101 -70.99 10.82 3.87
C THR A 101 -69.91 11.88 4.05
N ALA A 102 -70.21 13.12 3.63
CA ALA A 102 -69.55 14.35 4.08
C ALA A 102 -70.09 14.74 5.49
N ASP A 103 -69.68 15.79 6.21
CA ASP A 103 -69.21 17.11 5.75
C ASP A 103 -68.64 17.96 6.92
N LYS A 104 -67.92 19.06 6.60
CA LYS A 104 -67.57 20.27 7.41
C LYS A 104 -66.83 20.10 8.77
N SER A 105 -65.70 20.74 9.10
CA SER A 105 -65.02 22.04 8.80
C SER A 105 -65.24 23.17 9.83
N SER A 106 -64.14 23.80 10.30
CA SER A 106 -64.01 25.21 10.80
C SER A 106 -64.86 25.65 12.02
N GLU A 107 -64.47 26.56 12.93
CA GLU A 107 -63.27 27.42 13.08
C GLU A 107 -63.20 28.02 14.51
N LEU A 108 -62.02 28.58 14.87
CA LEU A 108 -61.80 29.78 15.72
C LEU A 108 -62.52 29.98 17.10
N ALA A 109 -61.72 29.77 18.17
CA ALA A 109 -61.11 30.83 19.00
C ALA A 109 -61.80 31.51 20.22
N LYS A 110 -60.89 31.88 21.15
CA LYS A 110 -60.82 33.06 22.06
C LYS A 110 -61.27 32.98 23.54
N ASN A 111 -60.33 33.48 24.37
CA ASN A 111 -60.50 34.28 25.61
C ASN A 111 -60.97 33.54 26.89
N ASN A 112 -60.60 33.93 28.11
CA ASN A 112 -59.71 34.99 28.64
C ASN A 112 -59.18 34.52 30.03
N SER A 113 -57.88 34.55 30.33
CA SER A 113 -57.08 35.66 30.90
C SER A 113 -57.40 36.10 32.35
N LYS A 114 -56.35 36.14 33.19
CA LYS A 114 -56.17 37.14 34.25
C LYS A 114 -54.68 37.30 34.60
N GLU A 115 -54.21 38.54 34.58
CA GLU A 115 -52.84 38.97 34.88
C GLU A 115 -52.66 39.38 36.35
N VAL A 116 -51.42 39.73 36.71
CA VAL A 116 -50.92 40.87 37.55
C VAL A 116 -49.48 40.49 37.96
N SER A 117 -48.40 40.99 37.32
CA SER A 117 -47.70 42.29 37.51
C SER A 117 -47.21 42.56 38.97
N GLY A 118 -46.01 43.11 39.26
CA GLY A 118 -44.89 43.53 38.41
C GLY A 118 -43.63 43.95 39.24
N LYS A 119 -42.57 44.43 38.56
CA LYS A 119 -41.44 45.24 39.12
C LYS A 119 -41.90 46.73 39.28
N PRO A 120 -41.16 47.73 39.87
CA PRO A 120 -39.67 47.88 39.97
C PRO A 120 -39.08 48.69 41.19
N LYS A 121 -37.79 49.09 41.07
CA LYS A 121 -37.03 50.22 41.71
C LYS A 121 -36.41 50.01 43.12
N GLU A 122 -35.07 50.17 43.30
CA GLU A 122 -34.19 51.38 43.42
C GLU A 122 -34.16 51.96 44.87
N ALA A 123 -33.04 52.43 45.48
CA ALA A 123 -31.65 52.67 45.03
C ALA A 123 -30.64 52.82 46.23
N THR A 124 -29.37 53.17 45.90
CA THR A 124 -28.35 53.95 46.72
C THR A 124 -27.68 53.30 47.95
N GLU A 125 -26.41 53.55 48.33
CA GLU A 125 -25.34 54.53 47.95
C GLU A 125 -23.93 53.88 47.76
N LYS A 126 -23.11 54.30 46.77
CA LYS A 126 -21.86 55.14 46.83
C LYS A 126 -20.73 54.63 47.78
N ASN A 127 -19.45 54.54 47.37
CA ASN A 127 -18.63 55.64 46.84
C ASN A 127 -17.35 55.19 46.09
N SER A 128 -16.87 56.04 45.18
CA SER A 128 -15.55 56.00 44.49
C SER A 128 -14.62 57.08 45.12
N PRO A 129 -13.55 57.66 44.50
CA PRO A 129 -12.79 57.36 43.26
C PRO A 129 -11.23 57.58 43.34
N ALA A 130 -10.57 57.44 42.17
CA ALA A 130 -9.57 58.38 41.60
C ALA A 130 -8.06 57.99 41.50
N LYS A 131 -7.65 57.84 40.22
CA LYS A 131 -6.44 58.39 39.55
C LYS A 131 -5.23 58.85 40.39
N THR A 132 -4.05 58.39 39.96
CA THR A 132 -2.97 59.30 39.51
C THR A 132 -1.93 58.57 38.66
N ALA A 133 -1.34 59.28 37.70
CA ALA A 133 -0.14 58.84 36.99
C ALA A 133 1.09 59.51 37.61
N ASN A 134 2.29 58.91 37.50
CA ASN A 134 3.51 59.69 37.40
C ASN A 134 4.70 58.94 36.79
N THR A 135 5.63 59.75 36.28
CA THR A 135 6.66 59.46 35.29
C THR A 135 8.02 59.04 35.87
N ILE A 136 8.89 58.52 34.99
CA ILE A 136 10.33 58.19 35.13
C ILE A 136 11.17 59.30 35.81
N PRO A 137 12.29 58.97 36.49
CA PRO A 137 13.63 58.82 35.87
C PRO A 137 14.43 57.61 36.41
N GLY A 138 15.60 57.16 35.91
CA GLY A 138 16.40 57.57 34.74
C GLY A 138 17.94 57.49 35.01
N LYS A 139 18.65 56.49 34.42
CA LYS A 139 20.14 56.29 34.43
C LYS A 139 20.76 55.92 35.82
N GLU A 140 21.97 55.35 35.98
CA GLU A 140 23.17 55.35 35.12
C GLU A 140 24.22 54.20 35.33
N GLN A 141 24.90 53.80 34.24
CA GLN A 141 26.25 53.18 34.04
C GLN A 141 26.89 52.13 34.99
N SER A 142 27.38 51.03 34.38
CA SER A 142 28.82 50.65 34.16
C SER A 142 28.98 49.11 34.02
N LYS A 143 29.95 48.46 33.34
CA LYS A 143 30.92 48.67 32.24
C LYS A 143 31.71 47.34 32.08
N GLY A 144 32.05 46.91 30.85
CA GLY A 144 33.01 45.80 30.57
C GLY A 144 32.47 44.75 29.58
N LYS A 145 32.74 44.83 28.26
CA LYS A 145 33.98 44.40 27.54
C LYS A 145 34.29 42.90 27.70
N ALA A 146 34.53 42.09 26.67
CA ALA A 146 34.46 42.23 25.19
C ALA A 146 34.48 40.79 24.58
N GLN A 147 34.55 40.48 23.27
CA GLN A 147 34.72 41.28 22.03
C GLN A 147 34.17 40.50 20.81
N ARG A 148 34.12 41.14 19.63
CA ARG A 148 34.15 40.53 18.28
C ARG A 148 35.16 41.33 17.44
N ILE A 149 35.88 40.69 16.53
CA ILE A 149 36.58 41.36 15.42
C ILE A 149 36.35 40.52 14.15
N ASP A 150 36.02 41.22 13.08
CA ASP A 150 35.93 40.74 11.70
C ASP A 150 36.54 41.88 10.86
N ASP A 151 37.59 41.63 10.06
CA ASP A 151 37.89 42.48 8.89
C ASP A 151 39.01 41.96 7.95
N SER A 152 38.58 41.65 6.73
CA SER A 152 39.14 41.95 5.39
C SER A 152 40.64 41.88 4.97
N LYS A 153 40.84 41.18 3.84
CA LYS A 153 41.65 41.50 2.62
C LYS A 153 43.17 41.82 2.70
N LYS A 154 44.01 40.98 2.06
CA LYS A 154 44.69 41.27 0.75
C LYS A 154 45.68 40.18 0.23
N THR A 155 45.40 39.69 -1.00
CA THR A 155 46.27 39.54 -2.21
C THR A 155 47.68 38.93 -2.19
N SER A 156 47.89 37.94 -3.10
CA SER A 156 49.08 37.65 -3.98
C SER A 156 50.48 37.52 -3.34
N SER A 157 51.34 36.54 -3.66
CA SER A 157 51.76 36.11 -5.02
C SER A 157 52.61 34.81 -4.98
N ASP A 158 53.07 34.37 -6.15
CA ASP A 158 53.92 33.20 -6.47
C ASP A 158 55.14 32.93 -5.56
N ASP A 159 55.58 31.66 -5.47
CA ASP A 159 56.80 31.26 -6.19
C ASP A 159 56.90 29.73 -6.48
N LYS A 160 57.62 29.38 -7.55
CA LYS A 160 58.00 28.02 -7.93
C LYS A 160 59.41 27.71 -7.41
N LYS A 161 59.75 26.42 -7.20
CA LYS A 161 61.00 25.83 -7.74
C LYS A 161 61.09 24.31 -7.64
N GLN A 162 61.43 23.71 -8.79
CA GLN A 162 62.04 22.38 -8.91
C GLN A 162 63.57 22.52 -8.71
N HIS A 163 64.25 21.49 -8.21
CA HIS A 163 65.17 20.63 -9.00
C HIS A 163 66.27 19.91 -8.17
N ASN A 164 66.51 18.62 -8.49
CA ASN A 164 67.80 17.93 -8.77
C ASN A 164 69.07 18.20 -7.91
N HIS A 165 70.00 17.25 -7.65
CA HIS A 165 70.24 15.90 -8.19
C HIS A 165 71.35 15.15 -7.40
N LYS A 166 71.68 13.91 -7.83
CA LYS A 166 72.95 13.13 -7.60
C LYS A 166 73.13 12.52 -6.17
N GLN A 167 73.82 11.37 -5.98
CA GLN A 167 74.66 10.56 -6.90
C GLN A 167 74.83 9.07 -6.48
N GLN A 168 74.90 8.16 -7.48
CA GLN A 168 75.72 6.90 -7.63
C GLN A 168 75.99 5.96 -6.41
N ARG A 169 75.88 4.63 -6.54
CA ARG A 169 76.88 3.76 -7.25
C ARG A 169 76.39 2.31 -7.54
N ASN A 170 77.05 1.67 -8.51
CA ASN A 170 76.96 0.24 -8.88
C ASN A 170 77.96 -0.65 -8.11
N ASN A 171 77.62 -1.94 -7.91
CA ASN A 171 78.38 -3.16 -8.30
C ASN A 171 77.62 -4.41 -7.76
N GLN A 172 77.26 -5.42 -8.55
CA GLN A 172 78.06 -6.44 -9.25
C GLN A 172 78.70 -7.55 -8.38
N ASN A 173 78.28 -8.79 -8.70
CA ASN A 173 79.03 -10.06 -8.75
C ASN A 173 79.04 -11.10 -7.60
N ASN A 174 78.75 -12.33 -8.04
CA ASN A 174 79.37 -13.63 -7.75
C ASN A 174 78.96 -14.52 -6.56
N ASN A 175 77.99 -15.42 -6.82
CA ASN A 175 78.18 -16.84 -7.24
C ASN A 175 79.00 -17.82 -6.35
N HIS A 176 78.48 -19.07 -6.26
CA HIS A 176 79.09 -20.32 -5.71
C HIS A 176 79.23 -20.42 -4.16
N ASN A 177 79.18 -21.60 -3.50
CA ASN A 177 79.09 -22.99 -3.98
C ASN A 177 78.40 -23.95 -2.97
N LYS A 178 77.93 -25.10 -3.49
CA LYS A 178 77.65 -26.43 -2.89
C LYS A 178 77.86 -26.65 -1.37
N ASN A 179 76.92 -27.39 -0.76
CA ASN A 179 77.22 -28.77 -0.36
C ASN A 179 76.01 -29.72 -0.36
N LYS A 180 76.28 -31.03 -0.47
CA LYS A 180 75.32 -32.14 -0.65
C LYS A 180 75.38 -33.15 0.51
N HIS A 181 74.43 -34.07 0.53
CA HIS A 181 74.32 -35.30 1.36
C HIS A 181 73.83 -35.12 2.82
N ASN A 182 73.04 -36.05 3.41
CA ASN A 182 72.44 -37.25 2.81
C ASN A 182 71.07 -37.66 3.39
N GLN A 183 70.42 -38.53 2.61
CA GLN A 183 69.22 -39.33 2.87
C GLN A 183 69.10 -39.92 4.30
N ASN A 184 67.89 -39.92 4.88
CA ASN A 184 67.06 -41.14 4.84
C ASN A 184 65.57 -40.96 5.24
N LYS A 185 64.73 -41.69 4.49
CA LYS A 185 63.44 -42.31 4.82
C LYS A 185 62.70 -41.87 6.10
N ASN A 186 61.49 -41.34 5.89
CA ASN A 186 60.28 -42.07 6.32
C ASN A 186 59.10 -41.77 5.39
N LYS A 187 58.67 -42.78 4.61
CA LYS A 187 57.43 -42.73 3.83
C LYS A 187 56.28 -43.22 4.72
N ALA A 188 55.44 -42.30 5.21
CA ALA A 188 54.12 -42.62 5.73
C ALA A 188 53.06 -42.04 4.78
N ASN A 189 52.30 -42.90 4.12
CA ASN A 189 51.19 -42.50 3.25
C ASN A 189 50.07 -41.89 4.09
N HIS A 190 49.71 -40.62 3.88
CA HIS A 190 48.32 -40.17 4.06
C HIS A 190 47.91 -39.08 3.06
N LYS A 191 47.07 -39.49 2.11
CA LYS A 191 46.00 -38.76 1.42
C LYS A 191 46.23 -37.25 1.17
N ALA A 192 46.46 -36.92 -0.09
CA ALA A 192 46.08 -35.61 -0.62
C ALA A 192 44.56 -35.43 -0.49
N GLY A 193 44.15 -34.61 0.45
CA GLY A 193 42.84 -33.98 0.49
C GLY A 193 43.05 -32.48 0.62
N ASN A 194 42.25 -31.67 -0.08
CA ASN A 194 42.21 -30.22 0.10
C ASN A 194 41.75 -29.90 1.52
N LYS A 195 42.68 -29.90 2.48
CA LYS A 195 42.48 -29.16 3.73
C LYS A 195 42.52 -27.69 3.37
N TYR A 196 41.33 -27.08 3.37
CA TYR A 196 41.22 -25.68 3.77
C TYR A 196 42.08 -25.52 5.01
N ARG A 197 43.14 -24.71 4.89
CA ARG A 197 43.90 -24.27 6.05
C ARG A 197 42.99 -23.24 6.70
N ASP A 198 42.34 -23.60 7.81
CA ASP A 198 41.65 -22.61 8.62
C ASP A 198 42.67 -21.48 8.89
N PRO A 199 42.35 -20.22 8.58
CA PRO A 199 43.22 -19.11 8.93
C PRO A 199 43.44 -19.13 10.43
N ASP A 200 44.68 -18.92 10.87
CA ASP A 200 44.98 -18.82 12.30
C ASP A 200 44.09 -17.72 12.91
N PHE A 201 43.14 -18.13 13.74
CA PHE A 201 42.08 -17.26 14.25
C PHE A 201 42.68 -16.27 15.26
N GLU A 202 42.90 -15.03 14.82
CA GLU A 202 42.92 -13.87 15.71
C GLU A 202 41.53 -13.77 16.35
N PHE A 203 41.39 -14.26 17.59
CA PHE A 203 40.10 -14.31 18.30
C PHE A 203 39.59 -12.93 18.75
N ASP A 204 40.41 -11.88 18.66
CA ASP A 204 40.01 -10.50 18.94
C ASP A 204 39.06 -9.98 17.84
N GLY A 205 37.76 -10.00 18.13
CA GLY A 205 36.74 -9.28 17.37
C GLY A 205 35.76 -10.12 16.56
N ILE A 206 35.69 -11.44 16.74
CA ILE A 206 34.66 -12.25 16.06
C ILE A 206 33.31 -12.02 16.73
N ILE A 207 32.47 -11.17 16.11
CA ILE A 207 31.12 -10.84 16.57
C ILE A 207 30.11 -11.71 15.81
N GLU A 208 29.06 -12.20 16.46
CA GLU A 208 27.90 -12.75 15.73
C GLU A 208 26.92 -11.61 15.43
N SER A 209 26.52 -11.48 14.16
CA SER A 209 25.60 -10.46 13.70
C SER A 209 24.58 -11.03 12.72
N GLU A 210 23.49 -10.30 12.49
CA GLU A 210 22.35 -10.69 11.68
C GLU A 210 21.90 -9.53 10.79
N GLY A 211 21.51 -9.82 9.55
CA GLY A 211 20.96 -8.81 8.65
C GLY A 211 20.37 -9.41 7.38
N VAL A 212 19.63 -8.58 6.64
CA VAL A 212 18.90 -8.99 5.43
C VAL A 212 19.75 -8.73 4.20
N LEU A 213 19.99 -9.78 3.40
CA LEU A 213 20.82 -9.68 2.20
C LEU A 213 20.16 -8.81 1.13
N GLU A 214 20.88 -7.77 0.68
CA GLU A 214 20.65 -7.06 -0.57
C GLU A 214 21.80 -7.36 -1.54
N MET A 215 21.50 -8.04 -2.65
CA MET A 215 22.49 -8.33 -3.70
C MET A 215 22.70 -7.11 -4.60
N MET A 216 23.96 -6.84 -4.95
CA MET A 216 24.36 -5.82 -5.91
C MET A 216 24.39 -6.40 -7.35
N PRO A 217 24.32 -5.56 -8.40
CA PRO A 217 24.38 -6.01 -9.79
C PRO A 217 25.63 -6.85 -10.13
N ASP A 218 26.75 -6.57 -9.48
CA ASP A 218 28.02 -7.29 -9.68
C ASP A 218 28.06 -8.67 -8.97
N GLY A 219 26.99 -9.02 -8.24
CA GLY A 219 26.78 -10.34 -7.62
C GLY A 219 27.46 -10.57 -6.27
N TYR A 220 28.11 -9.56 -5.68
CA TYR A 220 28.30 -9.51 -4.22
C TYR A 220 27.06 -8.92 -3.54
N GLY A 221 27.01 -8.88 -2.21
CA GLY A 221 25.90 -8.26 -1.49
C GLY A 221 26.30 -7.69 -0.15
N PHE A 222 25.32 -7.05 0.51
CA PHE A 222 25.44 -6.58 1.88
C PHE A 222 24.28 -7.09 2.73
N LEU A 223 24.55 -7.47 3.97
CA LEU A 223 23.49 -7.65 4.98
C LEU A 223 23.16 -6.27 5.55
N ARG A 224 21.92 -5.83 5.37
CA ARG A 224 21.40 -4.57 5.90
C ARG A 224 20.75 -4.81 7.27
N SER A 225 20.96 -3.89 8.22
CA SER A 225 20.28 -3.93 9.52
C SER A 225 18.83 -3.42 9.45
N SER A 226 17.96 -4.00 10.26
CA SER A 226 16.61 -3.50 10.54
C SER A 226 16.62 -2.13 11.21
N ASP A 227 17.62 -1.85 12.05
CA ASP A 227 17.72 -0.62 12.85
C ASP A 227 17.90 0.63 11.98
N TYR A 228 18.47 0.43 10.78
CA TYR A 228 18.63 1.45 9.73
C TYR A 228 17.55 1.35 8.64
N ASN A 229 16.40 0.70 8.93
CA ASN A 229 15.29 0.49 8.00
C ASN A 229 15.70 -0.17 6.66
N TYR A 230 16.71 -1.05 6.69
CA TYR A 230 17.35 -1.65 5.51
C TYR A 230 17.98 -0.67 4.50
N LEU A 231 18.19 0.59 4.90
CA LEU A 231 19.01 1.52 4.14
C LEU A 231 20.50 1.21 4.34
N SER A 232 21.34 1.77 3.46
CA SER A 232 22.79 1.56 3.54
C SER A 232 23.39 2.25 4.77
N SER A 233 24.12 1.49 5.58
CA SER A 233 24.82 1.91 6.81
C SER A 233 26.34 1.70 6.70
N PRO A 234 27.20 2.43 7.45
CA PRO A 234 28.60 2.08 7.60
C PRO A 234 28.82 0.66 8.16
N ASP A 235 27.88 0.18 8.99
CA ASP A 235 27.96 -1.11 9.69
C ASP A 235 27.47 -2.30 8.84
N ASP A 236 27.17 -2.08 7.57
CA ASP A 236 26.71 -3.13 6.66
C ASP A 236 27.76 -4.23 6.45
N ILE A 237 27.30 -5.49 6.47
CA ILE A 237 28.17 -6.66 6.41
C ILE A 237 28.36 -7.08 4.95
N TYR A 238 29.58 -7.05 4.44
CA TYR A 238 29.92 -7.52 3.10
C TYR A 238 29.79 -9.05 2.98
N VAL A 239 29.08 -9.49 1.94
CA VAL A 239 28.92 -10.91 1.57
C VAL A 239 29.51 -11.13 0.18
N SER A 240 30.48 -12.03 0.09
CA SER A 240 31.14 -12.35 -1.17
C SER A 240 30.23 -13.14 -2.13
N GLN A 241 30.45 -12.97 -3.44
CA GLN A 241 29.74 -13.75 -4.46
C GLN A 241 29.91 -15.27 -4.26
N SER A 242 31.07 -15.72 -3.75
CA SER A 242 31.34 -17.13 -3.44
C SER A 242 30.43 -17.66 -2.32
N GLN A 243 30.19 -16.88 -1.26
CA GLN A 243 29.27 -17.26 -0.18
C GLN A 243 27.82 -17.30 -0.66
N ILE A 244 27.40 -16.30 -1.45
CA ILE A 244 26.06 -16.24 -2.06
C ILE A 244 25.80 -17.50 -2.90
N LYS A 245 26.75 -17.88 -3.76
CA LYS A 245 26.67 -19.09 -4.60
C LYS A 245 26.72 -20.39 -3.78
N LEU A 246 27.54 -20.45 -2.74
CA LEU A 246 27.71 -21.65 -1.91
C LEU A 246 26.43 -22.03 -1.15
N PHE A 247 25.75 -21.03 -0.58
CA PHE A 247 24.56 -21.23 0.24
C PHE A 247 23.22 -21.03 -0.50
N GLY A 248 23.25 -20.66 -1.79
CA GLY A 248 22.03 -20.39 -2.56
C GLY A 248 21.26 -19.18 -2.04
N LEU A 249 21.99 -18.13 -1.63
CA LEU A 249 21.38 -16.91 -1.09
C LEU A 249 20.68 -16.09 -2.17
N LYS A 250 19.57 -15.47 -1.81
CA LYS A 250 18.77 -14.54 -2.61
C LYS A 250 18.57 -13.24 -1.82
N THR A 251 18.28 -12.14 -2.51
CA THR A 251 17.83 -10.90 -1.85
C THR A 251 16.63 -11.18 -0.92
N GLY A 252 16.67 -10.60 0.28
CA GLY A 252 15.71 -10.83 1.35
C GLY A 252 16.11 -11.91 2.35
N ASP A 253 17.11 -12.75 2.08
CA ASP A 253 17.51 -13.78 3.03
C ASP A 253 18.09 -13.12 4.29
N THR A 254 17.52 -13.45 5.45
CA THR A 254 18.01 -13.01 6.75
C THR A 254 19.15 -13.94 7.15
N VAL A 255 20.38 -13.45 7.11
CA VAL A 255 21.59 -14.23 7.35
C VAL A 255 22.15 -13.85 8.72
N ARG A 256 22.30 -14.85 9.58
CA ARG A 256 23.00 -14.74 10.86
C ARG A 256 24.36 -15.43 10.75
N GLY A 257 25.40 -14.83 11.29
CA GLY A 257 26.74 -15.39 11.18
C GLY A 257 27.83 -14.59 11.87
N ASN A 258 29.04 -15.16 11.87
CA ASN A 258 30.23 -14.55 12.43
C ASN A 258 30.84 -13.54 11.44
N VAL A 259 31.06 -12.32 11.92
CA VAL A 259 31.74 -11.23 11.22
C VAL A 259 33.06 -10.88 11.94
N ARG A 260 33.98 -10.24 11.23
CA ARG A 260 35.18 -9.61 11.84
C ARG A 260 35.22 -8.12 11.50
N PRO A 261 35.99 -7.31 12.24
CA PRO A 261 36.32 -5.95 11.84
C PRO A 261 36.97 -5.92 10.44
N PRO A 262 36.77 -4.83 9.68
CA PRO A 262 37.55 -4.58 8.46
C PRO A 262 39.05 -4.46 8.79
N LYS A 263 39.90 -5.08 7.97
CA LYS A 263 41.37 -4.90 8.00
C LYS A 263 41.76 -3.65 7.20
N GLU A 264 43.01 -3.22 7.27
CA GLU A 264 43.51 -2.07 6.50
C GLU A 264 43.18 -2.19 5.01
N GLY A 265 42.45 -1.20 4.48
CA GLY A 265 41.96 -1.18 3.08
C GLY A 265 40.55 -1.74 2.87
N GLU A 266 39.95 -2.41 3.86
CA GLU A 266 38.54 -2.81 3.83
C GLU A 266 37.64 -1.70 4.41
N LYS A 267 36.48 -1.44 3.79
CA LYS A 267 35.52 -0.41 4.25
C LYS A 267 34.36 -0.96 5.10
N TYR A 268 34.06 -2.24 4.94
CA TYR A 268 32.86 -2.90 5.47
C TYR A 268 33.24 -4.18 6.21
N PHE A 269 32.45 -4.60 7.19
CA PHE A 269 32.66 -5.82 7.95
C PHE A 269 32.45 -7.05 7.06
N PRO A 270 33.45 -7.92 6.79
CA PRO A 270 33.22 -9.11 5.99
C PRO A 270 32.63 -10.25 6.82
N LEU A 271 31.62 -10.92 6.25
CA LEU A 271 31.08 -12.17 6.79
C LEU A 271 32.13 -13.29 6.69
N ILE A 272 32.46 -13.94 7.81
CA ILE A 272 33.34 -15.12 7.83
C ILE A 272 32.53 -16.39 7.58
N ARG A 273 31.51 -16.61 8.42
CA ARG A 273 30.77 -17.87 8.49
C ARG A 273 29.28 -17.63 8.71
N VAL A 274 28.44 -18.27 7.91
CA VAL A 274 26.99 -18.32 8.13
C VAL A 274 26.70 -19.33 9.25
N SER A 275 25.91 -18.92 10.25
CA SER A 275 25.37 -19.82 11.29
C SER A 275 23.94 -20.27 10.95
N LYS A 276 23.07 -19.33 10.55
CA LYS A 276 21.67 -19.59 10.14
C LYS A 276 21.24 -18.72 8.96
N ILE A 277 20.24 -19.19 8.22
CA ILE A 277 19.53 -18.40 7.20
C ILE A 277 18.03 -18.54 7.44
N ASN A 278 17.30 -17.43 7.54
CA ASN A 278 15.85 -17.40 7.81
C ASN A 278 15.45 -18.30 9.01
N GLY A 279 16.22 -18.26 10.10
CA GLY A 279 16.04 -19.10 11.30
C GLY A 279 16.50 -20.56 11.17
N LEU A 280 16.70 -21.08 9.95
CA LEU A 280 17.01 -22.48 9.65
C LEU A 280 18.51 -22.73 9.39
N ASN A 281 18.88 -24.01 9.36
CA ASN A 281 20.22 -24.44 8.98
C ASN A 281 20.48 -24.21 7.48
N PRO A 282 21.66 -23.70 7.07
CA PRO A 282 21.92 -23.32 5.67
C PRO A 282 21.72 -24.44 4.64
N ASN A 283 21.94 -25.70 5.03
CA ASN A 283 21.75 -26.86 4.15
C ASN A 283 20.29 -27.04 3.70
N ILE A 284 19.32 -26.71 4.55
CA ILE A 284 17.88 -26.84 4.24
C ILE A 284 17.46 -25.74 3.25
N VAL A 285 17.95 -24.52 3.50
CA VAL A 285 17.59 -23.31 2.75
C VAL A 285 18.11 -23.35 1.31
N ARG A 286 19.18 -24.11 1.04
CA ARG A 286 19.76 -24.26 -0.30
C ARG A 286 18.79 -24.89 -1.32
N ASP A 287 18.02 -25.88 -0.91
CA ASP A 287 17.16 -26.68 -1.79
C ASP A 287 15.67 -26.25 -1.73
N ARG A 288 15.39 -25.05 -1.18
CA ARG A 288 14.04 -24.50 -1.04
C ARG A 288 13.39 -24.16 -2.38
N VAL A 289 12.08 -24.41 -2.48
CA VAL A 289 11.26 -23.97 -3.62
C VAL A 289 11.13 -22.45 -3.61
N SER A 290 11.23 -21.79 -4.78
CA SER A 290 11.06 -20.33 -4.86
C SER A 290 9.59 -19.94 -4.65
N PHE A 291 9.36 -18.79 -4.02
CA PHE A 291 8.02 -18.27 -3.72
C PHE A 291 7.07 -18.22 -4.93
N GLU A 292 7.61 -17.97 -6.12
CA GLU A 292 6.87 -17.98 -7.39
C GLU A 292 6.28 -19.34 -7.80
N HIS A 293 6.84 -20.44 -7.28
CA HIS A 293 6.46 -21.82 -7.63
C HIS A 293 5.64 -22.53 -6.54
N LEU A 294 5.38 -21.87 -5.41
CA LEU A 294 4.54 -22.39 -4.34
C LEU A 294 3.05 -22.29 -4.70
N THR A 295 2.27 -23.34 -4.45
CA THR A 295 0.82 -23.38 -4.74
C THR A 295 0.06 -22.40 -3.85
N PRO A 296 -0.65 -21.39 -4.42
CA PRO A 296 -1.45 -20.46 -3.64
C PRO A 296 -2.82 -21.06 -3.28
N LEU A 297 -3.23 -20.93 -2.02
CA LEU A 297 -4.55 -21.30 -1.52
C LEU A 297 -5.34 -20.08 -1.01
N PHE A 298 -6.63 -20.30 -0.73
CA PHE A 298 -7.40 -19.40 0.13
C PHE A 298 -6.90 -19.51 1.57
N ALA A 299 -7.17 -18.49 2.39
CA ALA A 299 -6.95 -18.59 3.82
C ALA A 299 -8.00 -19.52 4.44
N ASP A 300 -7.54 -20.45 5.26
CA ASP A 300 -8.30 -21.49 5.97
C ASP A 300 -8.05 -21.44 7.48
N GLU A 301 -6.86 -21.02 7.92
CA GLU A 301 -6.59 -20.68 9.32
C GLU A 301 -6.89 -19.20 9.60
N LYS A 302 -7.74 -18.93 10.61
CA LYS A 302 -8.12 -17.57 11.05
C LYS A 302 -7.16 -17.02 12.11
N PHE A 303 -6.78 -15.73 11.99
CA PHE A 303 -6.17 -14.99 13.10
C PHE A 303 -7.22 -14.66 14.15
N ASN A 304 -6.98 -15.08 15.39
CA ASN A 304 -7.87 -14.85 16.52
C ASN A 304 -7.66 -13.43 17.07
N LEU A 305 -8.43 -12.46 16.59
CA LEU A 305 -8.28 -11.06 17.01
C LEU A 305 -9.13 -10.71 18.25
N ALA A 306 -10.14 -11.53 18.55
CA ALA A 306 -11.10 -11.34 19.64
C ALA A 306 -10.71 -11.97 20.99
N GLN A 307 -9.47 -12.46 21.14
CA GLN A 307 -8.99 -13.14 22.36
C GLN A 307 -8.17 -12.20 23.28
N GLN A 308 -6.90 -12.53 23.58
CA GLN A 308 -6.05 -11.74 24.47
C GLN A 308 -5.74 -10.39 23.83
N GLY A 309 -5.79 -9.32 24.64
CA GLY A 309 -5.60 -7.95 24.17
C GLY A 309 -6.71 -7.43 23.24
N SER A 310 -7.85 -8.12 23.16
CA SER A 310 -8.96 -7.71 22.30
C SER A 310 -9.49 -6.32 22.67
N SER A 311 -9.75 -5.53 21.64
CA SER A 311 -10.49 -4.27 21.74
C SER A 311 -11.86 -4.44 21.10
N LEU A 312 -12.74 -3.46 21.29
CA LEU A 312 -13.99 -3.35 20.53
C LEU A 312 -13.72 -3.41 19.01
N SER A 313 -12.63 -2.77 18.56
CA SER A 313 -12.18 -2.77 17.17
C SER A 313 -11.90 -4.18 16.68
N THR A 314 -11.11 -4.96 17.43
CA THR A 314 -10.73 -6.31 17.00
C THR A 314 -11.90 -7.27 17.07
N ARG A 315 -12.77 -7.20 18.09
CA ARG A 315 -14.00 -8.01 18.18
C ARG A 315 -14.94 -7.80 16.99
N ILE A 316 -15.05 -6.57 16.48
CA ILE A 316 -15.89 -6.25 15.31
C ILE A 316 -15.24 -6.75 14.01
N ILE A 317 -13.92 -6.55 13.82
CA ILE A 317 -13.20 -7.11 12.66
C ILE A 317 -13.37 -8.63 12.61
N ASP A 318 -13.19 -9.30 13.74
CA ASP A 318 -13.22 -10.76 13.88
C ASP A 318 -14.58 -11.40 13.51
N LEU A 319 -15.66 -10.62 13.58
CA LEU A 319 -17.03 -10.98 13.17
C LEU A 319 -17.34 -10.60 11.72
N PHE A 320 -17.08 -9.35 11.33
CA PHE A 320 -17.57 -8.81 10.05
C PHE A 320 -16.57 -8.96 8.90
N SER A 321 -15.28 -8.98 9.19
CA SER A 321 -14.21 -9.09 8.19
C SER A 321 -13.06 -9.95 8.73
N PRO A 322 -13.30 -11.25 8.99
CA PRO A 322 -12.31 -12.13 9.60
C PRO A 322 -11.04 -12.17 8.76
N ILE A 323 -9.88 -12.15 9.42
CA ILE A 323 -8.58 -12.13 8.75
C ILE A 323 -7.94 -13.49 8.92
N GLY A 324 -7.61 -14.16 7.81
CA GLY A 324 -6.89 -15.43 7.84
C GLY A 324 -5.41 -15.31 7.48
N LYS A 325 -4.67 -16.39 7.74
CA LYS A 325 -3.30 -16.58 7.27
C LYS A 325 -3.26 -16.56 5.75
N GLY A 326 -2.53 -15.61 5.19
CA GLY A 326 -2.44 -15.41 3.73
C GLY A 326 -3.38 -14.36 3.16
N GLN A 327 -4.09 -13.59 3.99
CA GLN A 327 -5.07 -12.61 3.53
C GLN A 327 -4.45 -11.39 2.83
N ARG A 328 -5.11 -10.89 1.79
CA ARG A 328 -4.89 -9.59 1.13
C ARG A 328 -5.97 -8.62 1.59
N GLY A 329 -5.79 -8.09 2.81
CA GLY A 329 -6.73 -7.18 3.45
C GLY A 329 -6.46 -5.72 3.09
N MET A 330 -7.54 -4.97 2.83
CA MET A 330 -7.49 -3.53 2.56
C MET A 330 -8.37 -2.77 3.54
N ILE A 331 -7.75 -1.91 4.37
CA ILE A 331 -8.47 -0.98 5.24
C ILE A 331 -8.70 0.32 4.47
N VAL A 332 -9.92 0.50 3.98
CA VAL A 332 -10.35 1.64 3.16
C VAL A 332 -10.74 2.79 4.07
N ALA A 333 -9.97 3.87 4.07
CA ALA A 333 -10.10 4.90 5.09
C ALA A 333 -9.96 6.32 4.52
N GLN A 334 -10.95 7.17 4.77
CA GLN A 334 -10.80 8.61 4.58
C GLN A 334 -9.85 9.20 5.65
N PRO A 335 -9.23 10.37 5.44
CA PRO A 335 -8.43 11.03 6.48
C PRO A 335 -9.21 11.27 7.78
N LYS A 336 -8.55 11.09 8.94
CA LYS A 336 -9.11 11.29 10.30
C LYS A 336 -10.25 10.33 10.72
N THR A 337 -10.32 9.13 10.13
CA THR A 337 -11.30 8.08 10.49
C THR A 337 -10.86 7.11 11.59
N GLY A 338 -9.61 7.19 12.07
CA GLY A 338 -9.07 6.28 13.11
C GLY A 338 -8.21 5.12 12.58
N LYS A 339 -7.92 5.11 11.27
CA LYS A 339 -7.02 4.18 10.54
C LYS A 339 -5.81 3.67 11.35
N THR A 340 -4.99 4.57 11.90
CA THR A 340 -3.76 4.22 12.63
C THR A 340 -4.04 3.50 13.96
N MET A 341 -5.11 3.88 14.67
CA MET A 341 -5.55 3.19 15.89
C MET A 341 -6.02 1.76 15.57
N LEU A 342 -6.77 1.59 14.49
CA LEU A 342 -7.26 0.30 14.03
C LEU A 342 -6.12 -0.65 13.65
N LEU A 343 -5.11 -0.13 12.94
CA LEU A 343 -3.94 -0.92 12.53
C LEU A 343 -3.10 -1.37 13.76
N LYS A 344 -2.94 -0.50 14.77
CA LYS A 344 -2.29 -0.85 16.05
C LYS A 344 -3.07 -1.91 16.84
N ASP A 345 -4.39 -1.83 16.86
CA ASP A 345 -5.23 -2.80 17.55
C ASP A 345 -5.10 -4.20 16.92
N VAL A 346 -5.12 -4.28 15.59
CA VAL A 346 -4.83 -5.52 14.84
C VAL A 346 -3.42 -6.01 15.12
N ALA A 347 -2.41 -5.13 15.07
CA ALA A 347 -1.01 -5.47 15.33
C ALA A 347 -0.83 -6.11 16.72
N ARG A 348 -1.40 -5.47 17.75
CA ARG A 348 -1.34 -5.92 19.15
C ARG A 348 -2.05 -7.25 19.36
N ALA A 349 -3.21 -7.45 18.73
CA ALA A 349 -3.96 -8.71 18.85
C ALA A 349 -3.23 -9.88 18.17
N ILE A 350 -2.65 -9.67 16.97
CA ILE A 350 -1.82 -10.69 16.32
C ILE A 350 -0.59 -11.00 17.19
N ALA A 351 0.14 -10.00 17.67
CA ALA A 351 1.33 -10.22 18.51
C ALA A 351 1.04 -10.82 19.90
N ALA A 352 -0.22 -10.79 20.37
CA ALA A 352 -0.64 -11.42 21.61
C ALA A 352 -1.12 -12.86 21.40
N ASN A 353 -1.94 -13.11 20.38
CA ASN A 353 -2.60 -14.41 20.16
C ASN A 353 -1.82 -15.33 19.21
N HIS A 354 -0.88 -14.78 18.42
CA HIS A 354 -0.09 -15.50 17.42
C HIS A 354 1.41 -15.14 17.50
N PRO A 355 2.12 -15.49 18.60
CA PRO A 355 3.54 -15.19 18.77
C PRO A 355 4.46 -15.96 17.80
N GLU A 356 3.96 -16.98 17.10
CA GLU A 356 4.66 -17.71 16.03
C GLU A 356 4.80 -16.91 14.73
N VAL A 357 3.99 -15.87 14.56
CA VAL A 357 3.88 -15.10 13.31
C VAL A 357 4.93 -13.99 13.27
N TYR A 358 5.68 -13.93 12.17
CA TYR A 358 6.65 -12.85 11.93
C TYR A 358 5.92 -11.56 11.52
N GLN A 359 5.72 -10.65 12.48
CA GLN A 359 5.02 -9.38 12.25
C GLN A 359 5.99 -8.27 11.83
N ILE A 360 5.73 -7.68 10.66
CA ILE A 360 6.41 -6.49 10.13
C ILE A 360 5.38 -5.36 9.98
N VAL A 361 5.67 -4.18 10.50
CA VAL A 361 4.92 -2.94 10.23
C VAL A 361 5.74 -2.09 9.28
N LEU A 362 5.20 -1.83 8.08
CA LEU A 362 5.86 -1.06 7.04
C LEU A 362 5.17 0.30 6.88
N LEU A 363 5.89 1.36 7.23
CA LEU A 363 5.42 2.75 7.20
C LEU A 363 6.10 3.51 6.06
N ILE A 364 5.33 4.08 5.14
CA ILE A 364 5.79 4.70 3.89
C ILE A 364 5.18 6.09 3.75
N ASP A 365 6.03 7.12 3.62
CA ASP A 365 5.65 8.53 3.42
C ASP A 365 4.72 9.03 4.55
N GLU A 366 4.95 8.57 5.77
CA GLU A 366 4.14 8.93 6.95
C GLU A 366 4.96 9.68 8.01
N ARG A 367 4.28 10.34 8.96
CA ARG A 367 4.93 11.29 9.86
C ARG A 367 5.89 10.65 10.88
N PRO A 368 7.05 11.28 11.19
CA PRO A 368 8.00 10.78 12.20
C PRO A 368 7.38 10.52 13.58
N GLU A 369 6.41 11.33 14.02
CA GLU A 369 5.70 11.11 15.28
C GLU A 369 4.79 9.88 15.24
N GLU A 370 4.14 9.60 14.10
CA GLU A 370 3.30 8.41 13.92
C GLU A 370 4.17 7.13 13.84
N VAL A 371 5.36 7.22 13.24
CA VAL A 371 6.39 6.16 13.25
C VAL A 371 6.86 5.86 14.68
N THR A 372 7.24 6.89 15.44
CA THR A 372 7.74 6.74 16.82
C THR A 372 6.69 6.13 17.74
N ASP A 373 5.43 6.55 17.58
CA ASP A 373 4.27 6.05 18.32
C ASP A 373 3.97 4.58 17.96
N MET A 374 4.08 4.19 16.68
CA MET A 374 3.98 2.79 16.25
C MET A 374 5.09 1.91 16.85
N GLN A 375 6.35 2.35 16.76
CA GLN A 375 7.52 1.65 17.31
C GLN A 375 7.40 1.36 18.81
N ARG A 376 6.77 2.26 19.59
CA ARG A 376 6.55 2.09 21.03
C ARG A 376 5.29 1.28 21.37
N SER A 377 4.35 1.17 20.45
CA SER A 377 3.02 0.58 20.68
C SER A 377 2.89 -0.89 20.27
N VAL A 378 3.73 -1.36 19.36
CA VAL A 378 3.60 -2.67 18.69
C VAL A 378 4.81 -3.56 18.99
N ARG A 379 4.53 -4.85 19.23
CA ARG A 379 5.56 -5.89 19.40
C ARG A 379 5.80 -6.58 18.05
N GLY A 380 6.68 -6.00 17.24
CA GLY A 380 7.05 -6.52 15.93
C GLY A 380 8.18 -5.70 15.33
N GLU A 381 8.63 -6.09 14.14
CA GLU A 381 9.62 -5.31 13.39
C GLU A 381 8.94 -4.09 12.76
N VAL A 382 9.35 -2.87 13.12
CA VAL A 382 8.77 -1.64 12.55
C VAL A 382 9.79 -0.98 11.63
N VAL A 383 9.51 -1.03 10.32
CA VAL A 383 10.34 -0.49 9.24
C VAL A 383 9.66 0.74 8.67
N ALA A 384 10.36 1.86 8.62
CA ALA A 384 9.81 3.14 8.21
C ALA A 384 10.66 3.89 7.17
N SER A 385 9.99 4.64 6.30
CA SER A 385 10.57 5.67 5.47
C SER A 385 9.61 6.87 5.51
N THR A 386 9.97 7.91 6.27
CA THR A 386 9.10 9.08 6.53
C THR A 386 8.93 9.95 5.29
N PHE A 387 7.98 10.88 5.31
CA PHE A 387 7.73 11.82 4.20
C PHE A 387 8.93 12.73 3.86
N ASP A 388 9.94 12.81 4.73
CA ASP A 388 11.18 13.56 4.49
C ASP A 388 12.10 12.89 3.45
N GLU A 389 11.88 11.60 3.18
CA GLU A 389 12.72 10.78 2.31
C GLU A 389 12.22 10.77 0.85
N PRO A 390 13.10 10.65 -0.16
CA PRO A 390 12.69 10.59 -1.55
C PRO A 390 11.98 9.27 -1.91
N ALA A 391 11.12 9.33 -2.93
CA ALA A 391 10.33 8.19 -3.42
C ALA A 391 11.16 6.93 -3.75
N ASP A 392 12.40 7.08 -4.23
CA ASP A 392 13.32 5.96 -4.47
C ASP A 392 13.63 5.16 -3.19
N LYS A 393 13.78 5.83 -2.04
CA LYS A 393 13.99 5.16 -0.75
C LYS A 393 12.74 4.40 -0.32
N HIS A 394 11.54 5.00 -0.41
CA HIS A 394 10.29 4.30 -0.11
C HIS A 394 10.15 3.00 -0.93
N VAL A 395 10.43 3.08 -2.23
CA VAL A 395 10.40 1.94 -3.15
C VAL A 395 11.46 0.90 -2.79
N ARG A 396 12.69 1.30 -2.46
CA ARG A 396 13.77 0.37 -2.07
C ARG A 396 13.46 -0.36 -0.76
N VAL A 397 13.06 0.36 0.29
CA VAL A 397 12.69 -0.21 1.60
C VAL A 397 11.54 -1.20 1.45
N ALA A 398 10.47 -0.83 0.75
CA ALA A 398 9.34 -1.73 0.50
C ALA A 398 9.75 -2.99 -0.28
N ASN A 399 10.66 -2.90 -1.26
CA ASN A 399 11.14 -4.08 -1.98
C ASN A 399 11.96 -5.02 -1.09
N ILE A 400 12.85 -4.51 -0.24
CA ILE A 400 13.62 -5.35 0.69
C ILE A 400 12.70 -6.07 1.67
N VAL A 401 11.73 -5.35 2.26
CA VAL A 401 10.73 -5.95 3.17
C VAL A 401 9.89 -7.03 2.47
N LEU A 402 9.46 -6.78 1.22
CA LEU A 402 8.70 -7.77 0.45
C LEU A 402 9.54 -9.03 0.16
N GLU A 403 10.79 -8.86 -0.27
CA GLU A 403 11.65 -10.01 -0.53
C GLU A 403 11.97 -10.76 0.77
N LYS A 404 12.23 -10.08 1.89
CA LYS A 404 12.39 -10.71 3.22
C LYS A 404 11.19 -11.58 3.58
N ALA A 405 9.98 -11.04 3.46
CA ALA A 405 8.76 -11.76 3.75
C ALA A 405 8.59 -13.02 2.88
N LYS A 406 8.90 -12.94 1.58
CA LYS A 406 8.90 -14.12 0.69
C LYS A 406 9.92 -15.17 1.13
N ARG A 407 11.14 -14.78 1.49
CA ARG A 407 12.20 -15.71 1.93
C ARG A 407 11.83 -16.43 3.23
N LEU A 408 11.19 -15.74 4.16
CA LEU A 408 10.65 -16.34 5.39
C LEU A 408 9.54 -17.37 5.08
N VAL A 409 8.62 -17.06 4.15
CA VAL A 409 7.55 -17.97 3.71
C VAL A 409 8.09 -19.19 2.92
N GLU A 410 9.12 -19.01 2.08
CA GLU A 410 9.87 -20.12 1.45
C GLU A 410 10.49 -21.07 2.49
N CYS A 411 10.69 -20.59 3.72
CA CYS A 411 11.20 -21.34 4.86
C CYS A 411 10.10 -21.81 5.84
N GLY A 412 8.82 -21.71 5.47
CA GLY A 412 7.69 -22.22 6.26
C GLY A 412 7.16 -21.29 7.36
N HIS A 413 7.58 -20.02 7.40
CA HIS A 413 7.09 -19.06 8.41
C HIS A 413 5.79 -18.39 7.97
N ASP A 414 4.88 -18.15 8.91
CA ASP A 414 3.78 -17.22 8.73
C ASP A 414 4.28 -15.78 8.91
N VAL A 415 3.98 -14.91 7.94
CA VAL A 415 4.44 -13.51 7.92
C VAL A 415 3.25 -12.58 7.75
N VAL A 416 3.18 -11.53 8.57
CA VAL A 416 2.18 -10.45 8.45
C VAL A 416 2.89 -9.14 8.17
N ILE A 417 2.55 -8.49 7.06
CA ILE A 417 2.93 -7.10 6.78
C ILE A 417 1.73 -6.18 7.01
N LEU A 418 1.88 -5.23 7.93
CA LEU A 418 0.94 -4.14 8.17
C LEU A 418 1.44 -2.89 7.44
N LEU A 419 0.82 -2.54 6.32
CA LEU A 419 1.28 -1.47 5.43
C LEU A 419 0.49 -0.17 5.61
N ASP A 420 1.20 0.89 6.00
CA ASP A 420 0.71 2.26 6.02
C ASP A 420 1.52 3.14 5.05
N SER A 421 1.09 3.37 3.80
CA SER A 421 -0.14 2.92 3.13
C SER A 421 0.13 2.48 1.69
N ILE A 422 -0.75 1.64 1.11
CA ILE A 422 -0.59 1.19 -0.28
C ILE A 422 -0.75 2.35 -1.27
N THR A 423 -1.58 3.34 -0.94
CA THR A 423 -1.79 4.54 -1.77
C THR A 423 -0.50 5.37 -1.87
N ARG A 424 0.17 5.63 -0.74
CA ARG A 424 1.46 6.34 -0.72
C ARG A 424 2.56 5.55 -1.42
N LEU A 425 2.62 4.23 -1.20
CA LEU A 425 3.58 3.36 -1.91
C LEU A 425 3.36 3.39 -3.44
N ALA A 426 2.11 3.33 -3.91
CA ALA A 426 1.78 3.41 -5.34
C ALA A 426 2.13 4.79 -5.95
N ARG A 427 1.96 5.88 -5.20
CA ARG A 427 2.45 7.22 -5.59
C ARG A 427 3.97 7.23 -5.75
N ALA A 428 4.72 6.68 -4.81
CA ALA A 428 6.18 6.59 -4.90
C ALA A 428 6.63 5.80 -6.13
N TYR A 429 6.00 4.66 -6.41
CA TYR A 429 6.25 3.89 -7.63
C TYR A 429 5.93 4.65 -8.92
N ASN A 430 4.88 5.49 -8.94
CA ASN A 430 4.56 6.32 -10.10
C ASN A 430 5.61 7.41 -10.35
N THR A 431 6.15 8.03 -9.29
CA THR A 431 7.22 9.04 -9.39
C THR A 431 8.53 8.44 -9.89
N VAL A 432 8.85 7.21 -9.49
CA VAL A 432 10.11 6.51 -9.83
C VAL A 432 10.02 5.75 -11.17
N ALA A 433 8.81 5.52 -11.70
CA ALA A 433 8.63 4.79 -12.96
C ALA A 433 9.20 5.58 -14.16
N PRO A 434 9.97 4.93 -15.07
CA PRO A 434 10.36 5.56 -16.32
C PRO A 434 9.12 5.80 -17.18
N ALA A 435 8.99 6.99 -17.75
CA ALA A 435 7.81 7.40 -18.52
C ALA A 435 7.57 6.47 -19.72
N SER A 436 6.40 5.81 -19.76
CA SER A 436 5.98 4.92 -20.85
C SER A 436 5.43 5.68 -22.07
N GLY A 437 5.20 6.99 -21.95
CA GLY A 437 4.48 7.81 -22.92
C GLY A 437 2.96 7.62 -22.90
N LYS A 438 2.42 6.78 -22.00
CA LYS A 438 0.98 6.54 -21.83
C LYS A 438 0.56 6.87 -20.40
N ILE A 439 -0.18 7.97 -20.26
CA ILE A 439 -0.69 8.44 -18.97
C ILE A 439 -2.18 8.11 -18.89
N LEU A 440 -2.57 7.40 -17.83
CA LEU A 440 -3.94 7.06 -17.48
C LEU A 440 -4.65 8.24 -16.79
N SER A 441 -5.96 8.09 -16.56
CA SER A 441 -6.71 9.03 -15.71
C SER A 441 -6.02 9.19 -14.35
N GLY A 442 -6.05 10.40 -13.79
CA GLY A 442 -5.38 10.71 -12.51
C GLY A 442 -3.87 10.96 -12.61
N GLY A 443 -3.26 10.94 -13.80
CA GLY A 443 -1.82 11.25 -13.95
C GLY A 443 -0.87 10.08 -13.67
N ILE A 444 -1.40 8.86 -13.75
CA ILE A 444 -0.67 7.61 -13.47
C ILE A 444 -0.07 7.08 -14.77
N ASP A 445 1.21 6.70 -14.77
CA ASP A 445 1.81 6.01 -15.91
C ASP A 445 1.24 4.59 -16.04
N ALA A 446 0.96 4.15 -17.28
CA ALA A 446 0.34 2.85 -17.54
C ALA A 446 1.10 1.65 -16.94
N ASN A 447 2.41 1.76 -16.73
CA ASN A 447 3.23 0.70 -16.13
C ASN A 447 3.46 0.89 -14.61
N ALA A 448 3.16 2.06 -14.04
CA ALA A 448 3.49 2.40 -12.65
C ALA A 448 2.83 1.44 -11.63
N LEU A 449 1.56 1.08 -11.85
CA LEU A 449 0.80 0.24 -10.92
C LEU A 449 1.19 -1.25 -10.94
N HIS A 450 1.99 -1.70 -11.91
CA HIS A 450 2.36 -3.12 -12.02
C HIS A 450 3.18 -3.61 -10.80
N LYS A 451 4.18 -2.84 -10.35
CA LYS A 451 4.99 -3.20 -9.16
C LYS A 451 4.17 -3.13 -7.85
N PRO A 452 3.42 -2.05 -7.56
CA PRO A 452 2.49 -1.99 -6.43
C PRO A 452 1.48 -3.15 -6.40
N LYS A 453 0.88 -3.52 -7.54
CA LYS A 453 -0.01 -4.68 -7.64
C LYS A 453 0.70 -5.99 -7.33
N ARG A 454 1.93 -6.19 -7.83
CA ARG A 454 2.73 -7.38 -7.48
C ARG A 454 3.14 -7.41 -6.01
N PHE A 455 3.32 -6.26 -5.35
CA PHE A 455 3.54 -6.19 -3.90
C PHE A 455 2.30 -6.69 -3.15
N PHE A 456 1.13 -6.10 -3.38
CA PHE A 456 -0.10 -6.47 -2.65
C PHE A 456 -0.59 -7.88 -3.00
N GLY A 457 -0.51 -8.26 -4.28
CA GLY A 457 -0.77 -9.60 -4.79
C GLY A 457 0.28 -10.66 -4.44
N ALA A 458 1.34 -10.30 -3.69
CA ALA A 458 2.23 -11.30 -3.12
C ALA A 458 1.54 -12.09 -2.01
N ALA A 459 0.70 -11.45 -1.19
CA ALA A 459 0.02 -12.11 -0.09
C ALA A 459 -0.92 -13.24 -0.54
N ARG A 460 -0.78 -14.38 0.10
CA ARG A 460 -1.40 -15.67 -0.23
C ARG A 460 -1.15 -16.67 0.91
N ASN A 461 -2.05 -17.64 1.07
CA ASN A 461 -1.76 -18.85 1.81
C ASN A 461 -0.98 -19.82 0.90
N ILE A 462 -0.14 -20.71 1.45
CA ILE A 462 0.66 -21.67 0.69
C ILE A 462 0.34 -23.09 1.14
N GLU A 463 0.07 -23.96 0.17
CA GLU A 463 -0.05 -25.40 0.40
C GLU A 463 1.27 -26.00 0.95
N ASN A 464 1.23 -26.63 2.12
CA ASN A 464 2.38 -27.23 2.81
C ASN A 464 3.55 -26.24 3.08
N GLY A 465 3.26 -24.95 3.22
CA GLY A 465 4.22 -23.90 3.55
C GLY A 465 3.73 -22.95 4.64
N GLY A 466 4.39 -21.81 4.78
CA GLY A 466 3.88 -20.70 5.60
C GLY A 466 3.02 -19.73 4.77
N SER A 467 2.38 -18.77 5.41
CA SER A 467 1.53 -17.78 4.72
C SER A 467 2.16 -16.39 4.64
N LEU A 468 1.84 -15.64 3.57
CA LEU A 468 2.10 -14.19 3.51
C LEU A 468 0.78 -13.43 3.61
N THR A 469 0.56 -12.76 4.74
CA THR A 469 -0.58 -11.86 4.96
C THR A 469 -0.12 -10.43 4.74
N ILE A 470 -0.89 -9.64 3.98
CA ILE A 470 -0.69 -8.19 3.86
C ILE A 470 -2.02 -7.50 4.21
N ILE A 471 -2.00 -6.70 5.27
CA ILE A 471 -3.08 -5.79 5.64
C ILE A 471 -2.59 -4.38 5.31
N ALA A 472 -3.08 -3.83 4.21
CA ALA A 472 -2.69 -2.52 3.75
C ALA A 472 -3.80 -1.50 3.98
N THR A 473 -3.43 -0.28 4.39
CA THR A 473 -4.38 0.83 4.43
C THR A 473 -4.43 1.52 3.06
N ALA A 474 -5.62 1.90 2.60
CA ALA A 474 -5.85 2.62 1.36
C ALA A 474 -6.62 3.92 1.65
N LEU A 475 -6.14 5.04 1.10
CA LEU A 475 -6.75 6.35 1.27
C LEU A 475 -7.82 6.60 0.19
N THR A 476 -9.01 7.03 0.62
CA THR A 476 -10.12 7.44 -0.25
C THR A 476 -10.60 8.85 0.08
N GLU A 477 -11.33 9.47 -0.86
CA GLU A 477 -11.89 10.84 -0.74
C GLU A 477 -10.86 11.92 -0.37
N THR A 478 -9.62 11.75 -0.82
CA THR A 478 -8.54 12.74 -0.65
C THR A 478 -8.72 13.98 -1.55
N GLY A 479 -9.68 13.95 -2.48
CA GLY A 479 -9.83 14.92 -3.57
C GLY A 479 -8.86 14.69 -4.75
N SER A 480 -8.04 13.63 -4.69
CA SER A 480 -7.11 13.27 -5.75
C SER A 480 -7.66 12.16 -6.63
N LYS A 481 -7.89 12.46 -7.92
CA LYS A 481 -8.22 11.44 -8.93
C LYS A 481 -7.17 10.34 -9.07
N MET A 482 -5.92 10.63 -8.69
CA MET A 482 -4.85 9.64 -8.65
C MET A 482 -5.17 8.56 -7.60
N ASP A 483 -5.64 8.96 -6.42
CA ASP A 483 -5.92 8.02 -5.32
C ASP A 483 -7.18 7.21 -5.60
N GLU A 484 -8.19 7.81 -6.24
CA GLU A 484 -9.40 7.12 -6.71
C GLU A 484 -9.05 5.99 -7.69
N VAL A 485 -8.21 6.27 -8.71
CA VAL A 485 -7.77 5.25 -9.67
C VAL A 485 -6.87 4.20 -9.01
N ILE A 486 -5.96 4.60 -8.12
CA ILE A 486 -5.15 3.65 -7.33
C ILE A 486 -6.07 2.71 -6.52
N PHE A 487 -7.08 3.25 -5.84
CA PHE A 487 -7.99 2.47 -5.00
C PHE A 487 -8.76 1.41 -5.81
N GLU A 488 -9.41 1.79 -6.91
CA GLU A 488 -10.18 0.85 -7.74
C GLU A 488 -9.28 -0.26 -8.33
N GLU A 489 -8.06 0.08 -8.73
CA GLU A 489 -7.07 -0.88 -9.25
C GLU A 489 -6.58 -1.89 -8.18
N PHE A 490 -6.60 -1.52 -6.90
CA PHE A 490 -6.29 -2.42 -5.79
C PHE A 490 -7.48 -3.20 -5.24
N LYS A 491 -8.68 -2.64 -5.31
CA LYS A 491 -9.94 -3.27 -4.89
C LYS A 491 -10.16 -4.62 -5.59
N GLY A 492 -9.87 -4.69 -6.89
CA GLY A 492 -9.90 -5.94 -7.65
C GLY A 492 -8.85 -6.99 -7.23
N THR A 493 -7.77 -6.58 -6.54
CA THR A 493 -6.64 -7.43 -6.14
C THR A 493 -6.81 -8.01 -4.72
N GLY A 494 -7.50 -7.30 -3.83
CA GLY A 494 -7.77 -7.70 -2.46
C GLY A 494 -8.79 -8.84 -2.33
N ASN A 495 -8.82 -9.48 -1.16
CA ASN A 495 -9.85 -10.45 -0.79
C ASN A 495 -10.51 -10.16 0.58
N MET A 496 -10.09 -9.12 1.30
CA MET A 496 -10.82 -8.54 2.43
C MET A 496 -10.83 -7.01 2.30
N GLU A 497 -11.99 -6.41 2.55
CA GLU A 497 -12.21 -4.96 2.54
C GLU A 497 -12.84 -4.55 3.87
N LEU A 498 -12.18 -3.63 4.59
CA LEU A 498 -12.67 -3.05 5.85
C LEU A 498 -12.81 -1.55 5.64
N GLN A 499 -14.05 -1.07 5.51
CA GLN A 499 -14.33 0.31 5.16
C GLN A 499 -14.62 1.15 6.40
N LEU A 500 -13.95 2.30 6.52
CA LEU A 500 -14.20 3.29 7.56
C LEU A 500 -15.04 4.44 7.01
N ASP A 501 -16.03 4.89 7.80
CA ASP A 501 -16.95 5.97 7.45
C ASP A 501 -16.74 7.20 8.36
N ARG A 502 -16.34 8.30 7.74
CA ARG A 502 -16.19 9.62 8.36
C ARG A 502 -17.47 10.16 8.99
N ASN A 503 -18.67 9.75 8.56
CA ASN A 503 -19.91 10.13 9.21
C ASN A 503 -19.98 9.58 10.65
N ILE A 504 -19.51 8.34 10.84
CA ILE A 504 -19.39 7.69 12.14
C ILE A 504 -18.28 8.37 12.98
N SER A 505 -17.10 8.62 12.39
CA SER A 505 -15.99 9.28 13.11
C SER A 505 -16.26 10.75 13.46
N ASN A 506 -17.01 11.48 12.64
CA ASN A 506 -17.46 12.86 12.91
C ASN A 506 -18.37 12.91 14.16
N ARG A 507 -19.17 11.86 14.40
CA ARG A 507 -19.97 11.69 15.64
C ARG A 507 -19.14 11.23 16.84
N ARG A 508 -17.82 11.02 16.66
CA ARG A 508 -16.87 10.47 17.64
C ARG A 508 -17.15 9.03 18.07
N ILE A 509 -17.85 8.27 17.24
CA ILE A 509 -18.08 6.83 17.45
C ILE A 509 -16.87 6.08 16.88
N TYR A 510 -16.28 5.22 17.71
CA TYR A 510 -15.12 4.40 17.34
C TYR A 510 -15.31 2.95 17.82
N PRO A 511 -14.87 1.94 17.03
CA PRO A 511 -14.26 2.05 15.70
C PRO A 511 -15.26 2.57 14.65
N ALA A 512 -14.79 3.36 13.69
CA ALA A 512 -15.67 4.02 12.70
C ALA A 512 -15.91 3.12 11.47
N ILE A 513 -16.28 1.86 11.67
CA ILE A 513 -16.40 0.84 10.62
C ILE A 513 -17.80 0.84 10.01
N ASP A 514 -17.89 0.85 8.69
CA ASP A 514 -19.11 0.51 7.95
C ASP A 514 -19.27 -1.01 7.92
N LEU A 515 -20.16 -1.53 8.76
CA LEU A 515 -20.39 -2.97 8.94
C LEU A 515 -20.99 -3.65 7.69
N ILE A 516 -21.72 -2.91 6.86
CA ILE A 516 -22.42 -3.44 5.69
C ILE A 516 -21.45 -3.56 4.52
N LYS A 517 -20.65 -2.52 4.27
CA LYS A 517 -19.64 -2.51 3.19
C LYS A 517 -18.41 -3.36 3.51
N SER A 518 -18.06 -3.51 4.78
CA SER A 518 -16.92 -4.34 5.19
C SER A 518 -17.22 -5.83 5.05
N SER A 519 -16.32 -6.59 4.41
CA SER A 519 -16.50 -8.01 4.11
C SER A 519 -15.19 -8.75 3.88
N THR A 520 -15.26 -10.08 3.83
CA THR A 520 -14.15 -10.96 3.45
C THR A 520 -14.65 -12.00 2.46
N ARG A 521 -13.90 -12.22 1.37
CA ARG A 521 -14.22 -13.28 0.41
C ARG A 521 -13.84 -14.62 1.00
N ARG A 522 -14.74 -15.60 0.90
CA ARG A 522 -14.61 -16.95 1.47
C ARG A 522 -14.45 -16.94 3.00
N ASP A 523 -15.20 -16.09 3.68
CA ASP A 523 -15.32 -16.09 5.14
C ASP A 523 -15.94 -17.39 5.69
N ASP A 524 -16.62 -18.18 4.84
CA ASP A 524 -17.03 -19.57 5.11
C ASP A 524 -15.88 -20.53 5.43
N LEU A 525 -14.64 -20.20 5.06
CA LEU A 525 -13.45 -20.99 5.41
C LEU A 525 -12.84 -20.57 6.76
N LEU A 526 -13.20 -19.40 7.28
CA LEU A 526 -12.59 -18.79 8.47
C LEU A 526 -13.51 -18.80 9.70
N LEU A 527 -14.80 -19.08 9.51
CA LEU A 527 -15.83 -19.09 10.53
C LEU A 527 -16.58 -20.42 10.52
N ASP A 528 -17.00 -20.92 11.68
CA ASP A 528 -17.83 -22.11 11.75
C ASP A 528 -19.23 -21.87 11.17
N GLU A 529 -19.89 -22.94 10.72
CA GLU A 529 -21.19 -22.87 10.05
C GLU A 529 -22.27 -22.12 10.86
N LYS A 530 -22.28 -22.26 12.19
CA LYS A 530 -23.27 -21.59 13.06
C LYS A 530 -22.99 -20.09 13.14
N SER A 531 -21.72 -19.70 13.24
CA SER A 531 -21.30 -18.30 13.18
C SER A 531 -21.63 -17.68 11.82
N VAL A 532 -21.38 -18.38 10.70
CA VAL A 532 -21.74 -17.91 9.35
C VAL A 532 -23.24 -17.66 9.23
N GLN A 533 -24.08 -18.63 9.65
CA GLN A 533 -25.54 -18.49 9.63
C GLN A 533 -26.03 -17.31 10.48
N ARG A 534 -25.50 -17.14 11.69
CA ARG A 534 -25.86 -16.01 12.59
C ARG A 534 -25.40 -14.66 12.04
N MET A 535 -24.17 -14.59 11.50
CA MET A 535 -23.66 -13.37 10.87
C MET A 535 -24.47 -12.96 9.64
N TRP A 536 -25.02 -13.92 8.87
CA TRP A 536 -25.92 -13.63 7.76
C TRP A 536 -27.25 -13.01 8.24
N VAL A 537 -27.86 -13.54 9.30
CA VAL A 537 -29.06 -12.94 9.92
C VAL A 537 -28.74 -11.55 10.47
N LEU A 538 -27.60 -11.39 11.16
CA LEU A 538 -27.17 -10.09 11.69
C LEU A 538 -26.98 -9.06 10.59
N ARG A 539 -26.27 -9.42 9.51
CA ARG A 539 -26.04 -8.54 8.35
C ARG A 539 -27.33 -8.10 7.68
N LYS A 540 -28.33 -8.98 7.59
CA LYS A 540 -29.67 -8.60 7.09
C LYS A 540 -30.34 -7.58 7.99
N TYR A 541 -30.36 -7.82 9.30
CA TYR A 541 -30.98 -6.91 10.27
C TYR A 541 -30.30 -5.53 10.31
N LEU A 542 -28.98 -5.48 10.17
CA LEU A 542 -28.23 -4.22 10.10
C LEU A 542 -28.38 -3.50 8.77
N ALA A 543 -28.77 -4.17 7.68
CA ALA A 543 -28.91 -3.56 6.36
C ALA A 543 -30.10 -2.58 6.27
N ASP A 544 -31.09 -2.74 7.15
CA ASP A 544 -32.25 -1.83 7.27
C ASP A 544 -31.95 -0.60 8.15
N MET A 545 -30.76 -0.52 8.77
CA MET A 545 -30.34 0.58 9.65
C MET A 545 -29.40 1.57 8.95
N ASN A 546 -29.36 2.82 9.42
CA ASN A 546 -28.29 3.73 9.01
C ASN A 546 -26.93 3.27 9.59
N PRO A 547 -25.78 3.51 8.92
CA PRO A 547 -24.47 3.05 9.39
C PRO A 547 -24.09 3.50 10.82
N ILE A 548 -24.56 4.67 11.24
CA ILE A 548 -24.37 5.19 12.60
C ILE A 548 -25.17 4.35 13.61
N GLU A 549 -26.46 4.13 13.35
CA GLU A 549 -27.36 3.34 14.21
C GLU A 549 -26.89 1.89 14.32
N ALA A 550 -26.51 1.28 13.18
CA ALA A 550 -25.94 -0.07 13.12
C ALA A 550 -24.69 -0.21 13.99
N MET A 551 -23.79 0.79 13.92
CA MET A 551 -22.55 0.80 14.70
C MET A 551 -22.81 1.04 16.20
N GLU A 552 -23.73 1.93 16.57
CA GLU A 552 -24.13 2.14 17.98
C GLU A 552 -24.80 0.90 18.58
N PHE A 553 -25.72 0.27 17.85
CA PHE A 553 -26.39 -0.97 18.24
C PHE A 553 -25.37 -2.10 18.49
N ILE A 554 -24.47 -2.34 17.54
CA ILE A 554 -23.41 -3.35 17.69
C ILE A 554 -22.46 -3.00 18.83
N GLN A 555 -22.05 -1.74 18.96
CA GLN A 555 -21.21 -1.31 20.07
C GLN A 555 -21.86 -1.57 21.43
N GLN A 556 -23.18 -1.33 21.55
CA GLN A 556 -23.92 -1.61 22.79
C GLN A 556 -23.95 -3.11 23.10
N ARG A 557 -24.31 -3.96 22.12
CA ARG A 557 -24.40 -5.42 22.30
C ARG A 557 -23.05 -6.10 22.56
N ILE A 558 -21.99 -5.64 21.91
CA ILE A 558 -20.63 -6.16 22.11
C ILE A 558 -20.08 -5.73 23.48
N LYS A 559 -20.40 -4.52 23.97
CA LYS A 559 -20.03 -4.09 25.34
C LYS A 559 -20.74 -4.87 26.45
N THR A 560 -21.95 -5.38 26.21
CA THR A 560 -22.70 -6.18 27.20
C THR A 560 -22.34 -7.67 27.21
N SER A 561 -21.49 -8.13 26.28
CA SER A 561 -21.04 -9.52 26.17
C SER A 561 -19.55 -9.63 26.46
N ILE A 562 -19.15 -10.70 27.13
CA ILE A 562 -17.76 -11.02 27.48
C ILE A 562 -16.95 -11.31 26.21
N ASN A 563 -17.49 -12.11 25.30
CA ASN A 563 -16.81 -12.51 24.06
C ASN A 563 -17.77 -12.57 22.85
N ASN A 564 -17.21 -12.87 21.67
CA ASN A 564 -17.97 -12.94 20.41
C ASN A 564 -18.92 -14.14 20.33
N GLU A 565 -18.60 -15.25 20.98
CA GLU A 565 -19.44 -16.46 21.03
C GLU A 565 -20.72 -16.21 21.83
N GLU A 566 -20.60 -15.62 23.02
CA GLU A 566 -21.73 -15.22 23.87
C GLU A 566 -22.61 -14.20 23.15
N PHE A 567 -22.02 -13.20 22.49
CA PHE A 567 -22.77 -12.26 21.64
C PHE A 567 -23.61 -13.00 20.59
N LEU A 568 -23.00 -13.90 19.81
CA LEU A 568 -23.68 -14.68 18.78
C LEU A 568 -24.74 -15.64 19.36
N ILE A 569 -24.54 -16.17 20.56
CA ILE A 569 -25.54 -16.99 21.25
C ILE A 569 -26.72 -16.14 21.74
N SER A 570 -26.46 -14.95 22.27
CA SER A 570 -27.48 -14.02 22.77
C SER A 570 -28.43 -13.47 21.69
N MET A 571 -28.09 -13.66 20.42
CA MET A 571 -28.96 -13.34 19.28
C MET A 571 -30.11 -14.32 19.08
N ASN A 572 -30.12 -15.47 19.77
CA ASN A 572 -31.26 -16.39 19.73
C ASN A 572 -32.39 -15.87 20.65
N GLY A 573 -33.26 -15.01 20.09
CA GLY A 573 -34.49 -14.50 20.74
C GLY A 573 -35.54 -14.15 19.71
#